data_AF-S4PLM9-F1
#
_entry.id   AF-S4PLM9-F1
#
_cell.length_a   1.000
_cell.length_b   1.000
_cell.length_c   1.000
_cell.angle_alpha   90.00
_cell.angle_beta   90.00
_cell.angle_gamma   90.00
#
_symmetry.space_group_name_H-M   'P 1'
#
loop_
_entity.id
_entity.type
_entity.pdbx_description
1 polymer ?
#
loop_
_entity_poly.entity_id
_entity_poly.type
_entity_poly.pdbx_seq_one_letter_code
_entity_poly.pdbx_strand_id
1 'polypeptide(L)'
;MSQVRWDVKNVAVEHSPYVDMIIRKIQVFALRLENVSSRITLNSRVVQSIWSMVSKFVVHLLVEGFSNATKCSNGGRGLMQLDYRQLFVKLEKISGLKPVPYQDYVDKYVKAYYLPRNELEIFVRDRNEYSSKHLLALVSCACENKRDRQALTAIIECRDGGS
;
A
#
# COMPACT_ATOMS: atom_id res chain seq x y z
N MET A 1 12.57 14.86 -6.95
CA MET A 1 11.14 14.69 -6.62
C MET A 1 10.97 15.02 -5.16
N SER A 2 10.01 15.87 -4.79
CA SER A 2 9.75 16.17 -3.38
C SER A 2 9.12 14.94 -2.73
N GLN A 3 9.68 14.54 -1.59
CA GLN A 3 9.11 13.50 -0.75
C GLN A 3 7.73 13.95 -0.25
N VAL A 4 6.70 13.11 -0.39
CA VAL A 4 5.38 13.39 0.18
C VAL A 4 5.52 13.45 1.69
N ARG A 5 5.02 14.51 2.31
CA ARG A 5 4.96 14.64 3.77
C ARG A 5 3.65 14.08 4.25
N TRP A 6 3.72 13.11 5.16
CA TRP A 6 2.54 12.49 5.79
C TRP A 6 2.14 13.17 7.11
N ASP A 7 2.84 14.24 7.49
CA ASP A 7 2.46 15.13 8.60
C ASP A 7 1.67 16.32 8.04
N VAL A 8 0.40 16.05 7.71
CA VAL A 8 -0.51 17.03 7.11
C VAL A 8 -1.51 17.50 8.17
N LYS A 9 -1.65 18.83 8.33
CA LYS A 9 -2.58 19.41 9.31
C LYS A 9 -4.03 19.34 8.86
N ASN A 10 -4.28 19.55 7.57
CA ASN A 10 -5.61 19.58 6.98
C ASN A 10 -5.89 18.30 6.20
N VAL A 11 -7.16 17.90 6.14
CA VAL A 11 -7.60 16.80 5.27
C VAL A 11 -7.38 17.22 3.82
N ALA A 12 -6.63 16.41 3.07
CA ALA A 12 -6.39 16.65 1.65
C ALA A 12 -7.67 16.34 0.83
N VAL A 13 -7.92 17.15 -0.19
CA VAL A 13 -9.04 16.96 -1.14
C VAL A 13 -8.57 16.23 -2.40
N GLU A 14 -7.28 16.32 -2.72
CA GLU A 14 -6.67 15.73 -3.89
C GLU A 14 -5.61 14.69 -3.51
N HIS A 15 -5.42 13.69 -4.37
CA HIS A 15 -4.39 12.68 -4.23
C HIS A 15 -3.00 13.26 -4.50
N SER A 16 -1.98 12.59 -3.97
CA SER A 16 -0.58 12.96 -4.12
C SER A 16 -0.09 12.84 -5.58
N PRO A 17 0.79 13.72 -6.07
CA PRO A 17 1.25 13.72 -7.46
C PRO A 17 1.91 12.41 -7.95
N TYR A 18 2.48 11.60 -7.04
CA TYR A 18 3.06 10.30 -7.42
C TYR A 18 2.01 9.32 -7.94
N VAL A 19 0.74 9.47 -7.55
CA VAL A 19 -0.36 8.61 -8.02
C VAL A 19 -0.53 8.80 -9.53
N ASP A 20 -0.56 10.03 -10.02
CA ASP A 20 -0.63 10.32 -11.46
C ASP A 20 0.60 9.81 -12.20
N MET A 21 1.78 9.89 -11.58
CA MET A 21 3.00 9.32 -12.14
C MET A 21 2.89 7.79 -12.30
N ILE A 22 2.42 7.07 -11.28
CA ILE A 22 2.22 5.62 -11.33
C ILE A 22 1.19 5.29 -12.42
N ILE A 23 0.05 6.00 -12.45
CA ILE A 23 -0.99 5.81 -13.48
C ILE A 23 -0.40 5.97 -14.88
N ARG A 24 0.37 7.03 -15.11
CA ARG A 24 1.01 7.27 -16.42
C ARG A 24 1.96 6.15 -16.80
N LYS A 25 2.74 5.60 -15.87
CA LYS A 25 3.61 4.44 -16.14
C LYS A 25 2.79 3.18 -16.47
N ILE A 26 1.69 2.95 -15.76
CA ILE A 26 0.77 1.83 -16.02
C ILE A 26 0.09 1.98 -17.40
N GLN A 27 -0.31 3.18 -17.79
CA GLN A 27 -0.87 3.45 -19.12
C GLN A 27 0.14 3.15 -20.23
N VAL A 28 1.41 3.58 -20.07
CA VAL A 28 2.48 3.25 -21.03
C VAL A 28 2.69 1.73 -21.09
N PHE A 29 2.63 1.03 -19.96
CA PHE A 29 2.68 -0.43 -19.93
C PHE A 29 1.49 -1.06 -20.69
N ALA A 30 0.26 -0.55 -20.48
CA ALA A 30 -0.93 -1.03 -21.18
C ALA A 30 -0.79 -0.91 -22.70
N LEU A 31 -0.35 0.26 -23.20
CA LEU A 31 -0.12 0.48 -24.63
C LEU A 31 0.93 -0.49 -25.20
N ARG A 32 2.00 -0.79 -24.43
CA ARG A 32 3.00 -1.76 -24.86
C ARG A 32 2.44 -3.18 -24.90
N LEU A 33 1.63 -3.56 -23.90
CA LEU A 33 0.97 -4.87 -23.87
C LEU A 33 -0.03 -5.04 -25.04
N GLU A 34 -0.75 -3.97 -25.38
CA GLU A 34 -1.65 -3.95 -26.54
C GLU A 34 -0.89 -4.09 -27.86
N ASN A 35 0.23 -3.38 -28.01
CA ASN A 35 1.11 -3.52 -29.18
C ASN A 35 1.70 -4.94 -29.34
N VAL A 36 1.92 -5.65 -28.23
CA VAL A 36 2.30 -7.08 -28.28
C VAL A 36 1.10 -7.94 -28.69
N SER A 37 -0.07 -7.67 -28.10
CA SER A 37 -1.31 -8.41 -28.36
C SER A 37 -1.81 -8.27 -29.80
N SER A 38 -1.43 -7.20 -30.51
CA SER A 38 -1.75 -7.02 -31.93
C SER A 38 -0.83 -7.83 -32.87
N ARG A 39 0.35 -8.24 -32.39
CA ARG A 39 1.32 -9.04 -33.15
C ARG A 39 1.23 -10.53 -32.85
N ILE A 40 0.83 -10.88 -31.64
CA ILE A 40 0.62 -12.26 -31.19
C ILE A 40 -0.70 -12.39 -30.44
N THR A 41 -1.45 -13.46 -30.69
CA THR A 41 -2.69 -13.72 -29.97
C THR A 41 -2.38 -14.15 -28.54
N LEU A 42 -2.67 -13.28 -27.57
CA LEU A 42 -2.58 -13.61 -26.15
C LEU A 42 -3.92 -14.14 -25.66
N ASN A 43 -3.88 -15.29 -24.97
CA ASN A 43 -5.05 -15.81 -24.27
C ASN A 43 -5.49 -14.79 -23.19
N SER A 44 -6.79 -14.54 -23.09
CA SER A 44 -7.38 -13.66 -22.08
C SER A 44 -6.90 -14.00 -20.65
N ARG A 45 -6.73 -15.28 -20.31
CA ARG A 45 -6.18 -15.72 -19.02
C ARG A 45 -4.76 -15.24 -18.76
N VAL A 46 -3.93 -15.18 -19.81
CA VAL A 46 -2.55 -14.66 -19.72
C VAL A 46 -2.58 -13.17 -19.46
N VAL A 47 -3.40 -12.42 -20.20
CA VAL A 47 -3.57 -10.96 -20.00
C VAL A 47 -4.08 -10.65 -18.60
N GLN A 48 -5.08 -11.39 -18.11
CA GLN A 48 -5.58 -11.25 -16.73
C GLN A 48 -4.50 -11.57 -15.69
N SER A 49 -3.68 -12.59 -15.93
CA SER A 49 -2.57 -12.96 -15.02
C SER A 49 -1.50 -11.87 -14.96
N ILE A 50 -1.17 -11.25 -16.10
CA ILE A 50 -0.27 -10.10 -16.18
C ILE A 50 -0.82 -8.94 -15.35
N TRP A 51 -2.09 -8.59 -15.53
CA TRP A 51 -2.72 -7.50 -14.77
C TRP A 51 -2.87 -7.80 -13.28
N SER A 52 -3.10 -9.07 -12.92
CA SER A 52 -3.09 -9.52 -11.52
C SER A 52 -1.72 -9.29 -10.90
N MET A 53 -0.64 -9.59 -11.63
CA MET A 53 0.71 -9.32 -11.16
C MET A 53 1.05 -7.84 -11.08
N VAL A 54 0.66 -7.03 -12.06
CA VAL A 54 0.80 -5.57 -11.97
C VAL A 54 0.10 -5.04 -10.72
N SER A 55 -1.12 -5.51 -10.46
CA SER A 55 -1.88 -5.16 -9.24
C SER A 55 -1.12 -5.54 -7.97
N LYS A 56 -0.56 -6.77 -7.92
CA LYS A 56 0.28 -7.23 -6.80
C LYS A 56 1.48 -6.32 -6.57
N PHE A 57 2.21 -5.93 -7.62
CA PHE A 57 3.35 -5.02 -7.49
C PHE A 57 2.94 -3.63 -7.01
N VAL A 58 1.82 -3.10 -7.52
CA VAL A 58 1.29 -1.79 -7.10
C VAL A 58 0.95 -1.77 -5.62
N VAL A 59 0.25 -2.80 -5.11
CA VAL A 59 -0.13 -2.84 -3.69
C VAL A 59 1.10 -2.96 -2.76
N HIS A 60 2.13 -3.72 -3.18
CA HIS A 60 3.38 -3.82 -2.41
C HIS A 60 4.17 -2.50 -2.45
N LEU A 61 4.25 -1.86 -3.62
CA LEU A 61 4.91 -0.57 -3.79
C LEU A 61 4.28 0.52 -2.90
N LEU A 62 2.95 0.53 -2.79
CA LEU A 62 2.25 1.47 -1.91
C LEU A 62 2.61 1.26 -0.43
N VAL A 63 2.52 0.03 0.09
CA VAL A 63 2.86 -0.24 1.49
C VAL A 63 4.33 0.02 1.79
N GLU A 64 5.23 -0.37 0.88
CA GLU A 64 6.66 -0.05 0.99
C GLU A 64 6.86 1.48 1.06
N GLY A 65 6.22 2.22 0.17
CA GLY A 65 6.24 3.69 0.15
C GLY A 65 5.69 4.32 1.43
N PHE A 66 4.55 3.85 1.92
CA PHE A 66 3.92 4.33 3.15
C PHE A 66 4.76 4.01 4.39
N SER A 67 5.44 2.86 4.41
CA SER A 67 6.33 2.47 5.52
C SER A 67 7.56 3.37 5.67
N ASN A 68 7.91 4.16 4.65
CA ASN A 68 8.99 5.14 4.75
C ASN A 68 8.57 6.44 5.45
N ALA A 69 7.30 6.55 5.88
CA ALA A 69 6.81 7.68 6.66
C ALA A 69 7.44 7.69 8.06
N THR A 70 8.18 8.74 8.40
CA THR A 70 8.72 8.93 9.76
C THR A 70 7.72 9.50 10.75
N LYS A 71 6.70 10.19 10.24
CA LYS A 71 5.52 10.69 10.98
C LYS A 71 4.31 10.55 10.09
N CYS A 72 3.16 10.18 10.65
CA CYS A 72 1.91 10.08 9.90
C CYS A 72 0.74 10.61 10.74
N SER A 73 0.30 11.83 10.43
CA SER A 73 -0.84 12.47 11.09
C SER A 73 -2.16 11.84 10.64
N ASN A 74 -3.27 12.14 11.32
CA ASN A 74 -4.60 11.72 10.86
C ASN A 74 -4.91 12.21 9.44
N GLY A 75 -4.51 13.44 9.11
CA GLY A 75 -4.62 13.98 7.74
C GLY A 75 -3.76 13.21 6.74
N GLY A 76 -2.54 12.81 7.13
CA GLY A 76 -1.66 11.99 6.29
C GLY A 76 -2.19 10.58 6.04
N ARG A 77 -2.78 9.93 7.05
CA ARG A 77 -3.46 8.63 6.91
C ARG A 77 -4.65 8.74 5.95
N GLY A 78 -5.44 9.82 6.06
CA GLY A 78 -6.50 10.14 5.12
C GLY A 78 -5.98 10.34 3.69
N LEU A 79 -4.84 11.02 3.53
CA LEU A 79 -4.18 11.17 2.22
C LEU A 79 -3.70 9.84 1.65
N MET A 80 -3.09 8.95 2.46
CA MET A 80 -2.74 7.59 2.02
C MET A 80 -3.97 6.84 1.49
N GLN A 81 -5.11 6.99 2.18
CA GLN A 81 -6.37 6.40 1.75
C GLN A 81 -6.87 6.96 0.43
N LEU A 82 -6.87 8.28 0.29
CA LEU A 82 -7.25 8.95 -0.95
C LEU A 82 -6.37 8.50 -2.12
N ASP A 83 -5.06 8.42 -1.89
CA ASP A 83 -4.06 8.02 -2.89
C ASP A 83 -4.32 6.61 -3.43
N TYR A 84 -4.41 5.61 -2.56
CA TYR A 84 -4.60 4.23 -3.03
C TYR A 84 -5.99 4.03 -3.65
N ARG A 85 -7.02 4.71 -3.14
CA ARG A 85 -8.38 4.64 -3.70
C ARG A 85 -8.41 5.18 -5.12
N GLN A 86 -7.81 6.35 -5.35
CA GLN A 86 -7.74 6.94 -6.67
C GLN A 86 -6.94 6.05 -7.63
N LEU A 87 -5.82 5.50 -7.17
CA LEU A 87 -5.00 4.60 -7.97
C LEU A 87 -5.78 3.36 -8.40
N PHE A 88 -6.52 2.73 -7.48
CA PHE A 88 -7.32 1.54 -7.78
C PHE A 88 -8.44 1.82 -8.77
N VAL A 89 -9.19 2.91 -8.62
CA VAL A 89 -10.24 3.30 -9.60
C VAL A 89 -9.67 3.43 -11.02
N LYS A 90 -8.46 3.96 -11.16
CA LYS A 90 -7.79 4.10 -12.46
C LYS A 90 -7.23 2.77 -12.95
N LEU A 91 -6.68 1.94 -12.06
CA LEU A 91 -6.17 0.62 -12.39
C LEU A 91 -7.28 -0.34 -12.84
N GLU A 92 -8.47 -0.30 -12.24
CA GLU A 92 -9.64 -1.07 -12.71
C GLU A 92 -9.98 -0.71 -14.15
N LYS A 93 -10.01 0.59 -14.47
CA LYS A 93 -10.32 1.07 -15.83
C LYS A 93 -9.27 0.63 -16.86
N ILE A 94 -7.99 0.65 -16.51
CA ILE A 94 -6.90 0.30 -17.43
C ILE A 94 -6.78 -1.23 -17.60
N SER A 95 -6.91 -1.98 -16.52
CA SER A 95 -6.71 -3.44 -16.51
C SER A 95 -7.96 -4.24 -16.90
N GLY A 96 -9.14 -3.65 -16.74
CA GLY A 96 -10.42 -4.36 -16.83
C GLY A 96 -10.71 -5.31 -15.67
N LEU A 97 -9.83 -5.39 -14.66
CA LEU A 97 -10.04 -6.21 -13.47
C LEU A 97 -10.95 -5.46 -12.48
N LYS A 98 -12.02 -6.12 -12.04
CA LYS A 98 -12.93 -5.57 -11.03
C LYS A 98 -13.40 -6.66 -10.07
N PRO A 99 -13.11 -6.57 -8.76
CA PRO A 99 -12.22 -5.57 -8.14
C PRO A 99 -10.74 -5.75 -8.53
N VAL A 100 -9.90 -4.73 -8.27
CA VAL A 100 -8.44 -4.89 -8.31
C VAL A 100 -7.99 -6.00 -7.35
N PRO A 101 -7.24 -7.02 -7.80
CA PRO A 101 -6.70 -8.05 -6.92
C PRO A 101 -5.78 -7.48 -5.83
N TYR A 102 -5.79 -8.11 -4.64
CA TYR A 102 -4.90 -7.79 -3.51
C TYR A 102 -5.07 -6.39 -2.89
N GLN A 103 -6.12 -5.64 -3.25
CA GLN A 103 -6.38 -4.29 -2.71
C GLN A 103 -6.49 -4.25 -1.18
N ASP A 104 -6.91 -5.36 -0.56
CA ASP A 104 -7.03 -5.51 0.88
C ASP A 104 -5.68 -5.43 1.60
N TYR A 105 -4.57 -5.77 0.93
CA TYR A 105 -3.22 -5.64 1.46
C TYR A 105 -2.88 -4.19 1.86
N VAL A 106 -3.24 -3.21 1.03
CA VAL A 106 -3.03 -1.79 1.35
C VAL A 106 -4.09 -1.28 2.32
N ASP A 107 -5.36 -1.64 2.10
CA ASP A 107 -6.48 -1.18 2.92
C ASP A 107 -6.30 -1.60 4.39
N LYS A 108 -5.92 -2.86 4.65
CA LYS A 108 -5.63 -3.36 5.99
C LYS A 108 -4.44 -2.63 6.63
N TYR A 109 -3.36 -2.39 5.89
CA TYR A 109 -2.19 -1.67 6.41
C TYR A 109 -2.54 -0.23 6.82
N VAL A 110 -3.27 0.50 5.98
CA VAL A 110 -3.67 1.89 6.29
C VAL A 110 -4.71 1.93 7.42
N LYS A 111 -5.63 0.96 7.49
CA LYS A 111 -6.58 0.85 8.61
C LYS A 111 -5.91 0.48 9.93
N ALA A 112 -4.78 -0.20 9.89
CA ALA A 112 -4.06 -0.62 11.10
C ALA A 112 -3.62 0.58 11.97
N TYR A 113 -3.45 1.77 11.39
CA TYR A 113 -3.17 3.00 12.14
C TYR A 113 -4.27 3.41 13.14
N TYR A 114 -5.49 2.88 12.96
CA TYR A 114 -6.65 3.21 13.79
C TYR A 114 -7.03 2.08 14.75
N LEU A 115 -6.30 0.96 14.73
CA LEU A 115 -6.60 -0.16 15.62
C LEU A 115 -6.32 0.23 17.07
N PRO A 116 -7.19 -0.14 18.02
CA PRO A 116 -6.88 -0.04 19.43
C PRO A 116 -5.69 -0.95 19.77
N ARG A 117 -5.06 -0.69 20.91
CA ARG A 117 -3.85 -1.38 21.35
C ARG A 117 -3.89 -2.90 21.19
N ASN A 118 -4.95 -3.54 21.71
CA ASN A 118 -5.07 -5.00 21.72
C ASN A 118 -5.19 -5.57 20.30
N GLU A 119 -5.94 -4.90 19.41
CA GLU A 119 -6.09 -5.32 18.02
C GLU A 119 -4.83 -5.06 17.20
N LEU A 120 -4.09 -3.98 17.49
CA LEU A 120 -2.81 -3.71 16.86
C LEU A 120 -1.76 -4.77 17.24
N GLU A 121 -1.79 -5.27 18.47
CA GLU A 121 -0.94 -6.39 18.91
C GLU A 121 -1.23 -7.68 18.13
N ILE A 122 -2.50 -8.03 18.00
CA ILE A 122 -2.94 -9.16 17.17
C ILE A 122 -2.49 -8.96 15.72
N PHE A 123 -2.65 -7.74 15.19
CA PHE A 123 -2.25 -7.40 13.83
C PHE A 123 -0.75 -7.62 13.58
N VAL A 124 0.13 -7.09 14.44
CA VAL A 124 1.59 -7.22 14.23
C VAL A 124 2.09 -8.65 14.45
N ARG A 125 1.39 -9.44 15.28
CA ARG A 125 1.75 -10.84 15.56
C ARG A 125 1.31 -11.78 14.44
N ASP A 126 0.08 -11.63 13.96
CA ASP A 126 -0.55 -12.66 13.11
C ASP A 126 -0.41 -12.36 11.61
N ARG A 127 -0.10 -11.11 11.22
CA ARG A 127 -0.01 -10.69 9.81
C ARG A 127 1.37 -10.92 9.23
N ASN A 128 1.55 -12.09 8.62
CA ASN A 128 2.81 -12.51 8.03
C ASN A 128 3.09 -11.92 6.64
N GLU A 129 2.08 -11.32 6.01
CA GLU A 129 2.20 -10.71 4.69
C GLU A 129 3.04 -9.41 4.69
N TYR A 130 3.25 -8.78 5.86
CA TYR A 130 4.06 -7.57 5.99
C TYR A 130 5.46 -7.89 6.56
N SER A 131 6.47 -7.18 6.05
CA SER A 131 7.83 -7.21 6.61
C SER A 131 7.89 -6.52 7.96
N SER A 132 8.89 -6.86 8.77
CA SER A 132 9.12 -6.21 10.05
C SER A 132 9.40 -4.73 9.91
N LYS A 133 10.05 -4.31 8.81
CA LYS A 133 10.17 -2.88 8.46
C LYS A 133 8.80 -2.20 8.37
N HIS A 134 7.85 -2.80 7.65
CA HIS A 134 6.50 -2.25 7.54
C HIS A 134 5.82 -2.12 8.91
N LEU A 135 5.87 -3.19 9.71
CA LEU A 135 5.21 -3.23 11.01
C LEU A 135 5.84 -2.26 12.02
N LEU A 136 7.17 -2.15 12.05
CA LEU A 136 7.89 -1.20 12.91
C LEU A 136 7.54 0.25 12.56
N ALA A 137 7.47 0.59 11.27
CA ALA A 137 7.06 1.92 10.81
C ALA A 137 5.62 2.26 11.22
N LEU A 138 4.70 1.30 11.05
CA LEU A 138 3.32 1.41 11.48
C LEU A 138 3.24 1.68 13.00
N VAL A 139 3.86 0.83 13.83
CA VAL A 139 3.86 0.97 15.29
C VAL A 139 4.46 2.31 15.74
N SER A 140 5.55 2.73 15.11
CA SER A 140 6.20 4.00 15.41
C SER A 140 5.27 5.20 15.23
N CYS A 141 4.42 5.16 14.20
CA CYS A 141 3.50 6.24 13.86
C CYS A 141 2.09 6.09 14.48
N ALA A 142 1.65 4.87 14.79
CA ALA A 142 0.32 4.60 15.33
C ALA A 142 0.26 4.75 16.86
N CYS A 143 1.35 4.46 17.57
CA CYS A 143 1.39 4.52 19.02
C CYS A 143 1.91 5.86 19.55
N GLU A 144 1.10 6.57 20.33
CA GLU A 144 1.54 7.76 21.07
C GLU A 144 2.28 7.36 22.36
N ASN A 145 1.78 6.33 23.06
CA ASN A 145 2.36 5.83 24.29
C ASN A 145 3.70 5.12 24.03
N LYS A 146 4.76 5.55 24.74
CA LYS A 146 6.11 4.99 24.62
C LYS A 146 6.19 3.53 25.08
N ARG A 147 5.49 3.16 26.16
CA ARG A 147 5.51 1.79 26.73
C ARG A 147 4.88 0.80 25.77
N ASP A 148 3.73 1.16 25.21
CA ASP A 148 3.01 0.34 24.23
C ASP A 148 3.85 0.14 22.97
N ARG A 149 4.45 1.22 22.46
CA ARG A 149 5.36 1.17 21.30
C ARG A 149 6.50 0.19 21.52
N GLN A 150 7.19 0.28 22.67
CA GLN A 150 8.29 -0.64 23.03
C GLN A 150 7.82 -2.09 23.09
N ALA A 151 6.65 -2.36 23.68
CA ALA A 151 6.10 -3.71 23.76
C ALA A 151 5.80 -4.31 22.37
N LEU A 152 5.22 -3.56 21.43
CA LEU A 152 4.95 -4.07 20.08
C LEU A 152 6.23 -4.25 19.26
N THR A 153 7.17 -3.32 19.40
CA THR A 153 8.48 -3.44 18.75
C THR A 153 9.17 -4.74 19.17
N ALA A 154 9.16 -5.07 20.46
CA ALA A 154 9.72 -6.33 20.95
C ALA A 154 9.02 -7.57 20.36
N ILE A 155 7.68 -7.54 20.20
CA ILE A 155 6.93 -8.62 19.55
C ILE A 155 7.37 -8.81 18.09
N ILE A 156 7.57 -7.70 17.36
CA ILE A 156 8.01 -7.75 15.96
C ILE A 156 9.45 -8.27 15.85
N GLU A 157 10.36 -7.83 16.72
CA GLU A 157 11.75 -8.28 16.72
C GLU A 157 11.90 -9.76 17.09
N CYS A 158 11.11 -10.25 18.06
CA CYS A 158 11.08 -11.67 18.40
C CYS A 158 10.60 -12.56 17.23
N ARG A 159 9.74 -12.04 16.35
CA ARG A 159 9.27 -12.77 15.17
C ARG A 159 10.39 -13.01 14.16
N ASP A 160 11.29 -12.03 13.97
CA ASP A 160 12.42 -12.15 13.04
C ASP A 160 13.54 -13.03 13.58
N GLY A 161 13.76 -13.02 14.91
CA GLY A 161 14.82 -13.81 15.56
C GLY A 161 14.56 -15.32 15.65
N GLY A 162 13.37 -15.79 15.24
CA GLY A 162 12.98 -17.21 15.27
C GLY A 162 13.06 -17.93 13.91
N SER A 163 13.70 -17.32 12.90
CA SER A 163 13.90 -17.91 11.56
C SER A 163 15.25 -18.61 11.44
#